data_AF-A0A1Q3S8V3-F1
#
_entry.id   AF-A0A1Q3S8V3-F1
#
_cell.length_a   1.000
_cell.length_b   1.000
_cell.length_c   1.000
_cell.angle_alpha   90.00
_cell.angle_beta   90.00
_cell.angle_gamma   90.00
#
_symmetry.space_group_name_H-M   'P 1'
#
loop_
_entity.id
_entity.type
_entity.pdbx_description
1 polymer ?
#
loop_
_entity_poly.entity_id
_entity_poly.type
_entity_poly.pdbx_seq_one_letter_code
_entity_poly.pdbx_strand_id
1 'polypeptide(L)'
;MISTETQEHSNWFLKFFLCLLAIVGAVNSVIYTIAPLLPAKWAARIIPVGLSMLLIAILFSVGFSIYWHYKAKKGKINSQKYRIWLTVLLRYWLAFHIMIFGFEKLFEVNFAFASHLEDALVNTLTGTELTWKYYGSTYGLAAIVGVFQIAGSIFLLFRRTVLLGVATLLPVLFNIVLINIFYGIGPITTFTSMLMTLGLCYLLSERKDAIIALFTKYKNPSPAVGNKALRAVLRVLCIVIPLVFIMYYRYDVHLSDKYFGKWKVDSMMRNGKKIAENAWEKDTSAWKVVYIEERGKIYYSPNPHVYVDSTSVLMRYQYDDTKNSLQVIAYERNPAQPDTIPVQINKFNGSTMQWNMVLYKDTIQMQLKKVIR
;
A
#
# COMPACT_ATOMS: atom_id res chain seq x y z
N MET A 1 -19.30 33.36 15.63
CA MET A 1 -19.25 33.36 17.10
C MET A 1 -19.83 32.04 17.56
N ILE A 2 -19.00 31.14 18.08
CA ILE A 2 -19.46 29.89 18.70
C ILE A 2 -20.02 30.29 20.07
N SER A 3 -21.21 29.82 20.43
CA SER A 3 -21.80 30.07 21.74
C SER A 3 -20.85 29.61 22.84
N THR A 4 -20.44 30.57 23.67
CA THR A 4 -19.48 30.44 24.77
C THR A 4 -19.88 29.37 25.79
N GLU A 5 -21.17 29.04 25.89
CA GLU A 5 -21.72 28.12 26.90
C GLU A 5 -21.49 26.63 26.60
N THR A 6 -21.34 26.19 25.35
CA THR A 6 -21.15 24.76 25.04
C THR A 6 -19.70 24.28 25.18
N GLN A 7 -18.74 25.19 25.36
CA GLN A 7 -17.31 24.85 25.41
C GLN A 7 -16.72 24.70 26.83
N GLU A 8 -17.40 25.17 27.88
CA GLU A 8 -16.87 25.07 29.25
C GLU A 8 -16.88 23.64 29.81
N HIS A 9 -17.79 22.78 29.33
CA HIS A 9 -17.92 21.37 29.71
C HIS A 9 -17.27 20.40 28.72
N SER A 10 -16.08 20.71 28.18
CA SER A 10 -15.39 19.75 27.31
C SER A 10 -14.99 18.49 28.09
N ASN A 11 -15.32 17.32 27.52
CA ASN A 11 -14.93 16.00 28.03
C ASN A 11 -13.41 15.96 28.29
N TRP A 12 -12.99 15.44 29.46
CA TRP A 12 -11.57 15.27 29.82
C TRP A 12 -10.79 14.56 28.71
N PHE A 13 -11.41 13.58 28.05
CA PHE A 13 -10.79 12.82 26.97
C PHE A 13 -10.26 13.71 25.82
N LEU A 14 -11.01 14.75 25.43
CA LEU A 14 -10.58 15.68 24.37
C LEU A 14 -9.42 16.57 24.82
N LYS A 15 -9.38 16.93 26.11
CA LYS A 15 -8.27 17.69 26.71
C LYS A 15 -7.01 16.82 26.76
N PHE A 16 -7.15 15.58 27.22
CA PHE A 16 -6.08 14.59 27.24
C PHE A 16 -5.51 14.35 25.84
N PHE A 17 -6.37 14.07 24.86
CA PHE A 17 -5.92 13.78 23.50
C PHE A 17 -5.19 14.97 22.87
N LEU A 18 -5.68 16.21 23.08
CA LEU A 18 -4.99 17.41 22.62
C LEU A 18 -3.61 17.58 23.29
N CYS A 19 -3.54 17.41 24.61
CA CYS A 19 -2.27 17.47 25.34
C CYS A 19 -1.29 16.42 24.80
N LEU A 20 -1.74 15.17 24.67
CA LEU A 20 -0.94 14.06 24.17
C LEU A 20 -0.38 14.38 22.78
N LEU A 21 -1.23 14.73 21.82
CA LEU A 21 -0.80 15.01 20.45
C LEU A 21 0.16 16.20 20.36
N ALA A 22 -0.17 17.31 21.04
CA ALA A 22 0.61 18.55 20.94
C ALA A 22 1.97 18.43 21.63
N ILE A 23 2.00 17.86 22.85
CA ILE A 23 3.21 17.78 23.68
C ILE A 23 4.12 16.66 23.19
N VAL A 24 3.58 15.46 22.98
CA VAL A 24 4.38 14.32 22.47
C VAL A 24 4.90 14.64 21.08
N GLY A 25 4.08 15.27 20.23
CA GLY A 25 4.50 15.74 18.92
C GLY A 25 5.69 16.70 19.01
N ALA A 26 5.55 17.78 19.79
CA ALA A 26 6.63 18.76 19.96
C ALA A 26 7.93 18.12 20.46
N VAL A 27 7.85 17.21 21.45
CA VAL A 27 9.02 16.48 21.96
C VAL A 27 9.62 15.56 20.89
N ASN A 28 8.79 14.87 20.10
CA ASN A 28 9.25 14.04 18.98
C ASN A 28 10.08 14.84 17.97
N SER A 29 9.67 16.06 17.62
CA SER A 29 10.43 16.92 16.71
C SER A 29 11.75 17.40 17.30
N VAL A 30 11.81 17.69 18.60
CA VAL A 30 13.07 18.05 19.27
C VAL A 30 14.07 16.90 19.18
N ILE A 31 13.63 15.67 19.43
CA ILE A 31 14.49 14.48 19.46
C ILE A 31 14.96 14.10 18.05
N TYR A 32 14.05 14.01 17.08
CA TYR A 32 14.37 13.39 15.79
C TYR A 32 14.68 14.37 14.66
N THR A 33 14.35 15.65 14.82
CA THR A 33 14.67 16.68 13.82
C THR A 33 15.74 17.64 14.32
N ILE A 34 15.61 18.16 15.54
CA ILE A 34 16.51 19.21 16.05
C ILE A 34 17.79 18.59 16.61
N ALA A 35 17.71 17.49 17.35
CA ALA A 35 18.90 16.90 17.98
C ALA A 35 19.99 16.46 17.00
N PRO A 36 19.68 15.90 15.81
CA PRO A 36 20.69 15.59 14.80
C PRO A 36 21.41 16.81 14.22
N LEU A 37 20.82 18.01 14.32
CA LEU A 37 21.43 19.27 13.87
C LEU A 37 22.41 19.85 14.91
N LEU A 38 22.40 19.33 16.14
CA LEU A 38 23.30 19.78 17.21
C LEU A 38 24.70 19.16 17.06
N PRO A 39 25.76 19.78 17.60
CA PRO A 39 27.10 19.20 17.58
C PRO A 39 27.11 17.78 18.15
N ALA A 40 27.91 16.87 17.57
CA ALA A 40 27.89 15.43 17.84
C ALA A 40 27.93 15.04 19.33
N LYS A 41 28.63 15.82 20.17
CA LYS A 41 28.69 15.61 21.63
C LYS A 41 27.32 15.72 22.31
N TRP A 42 26.45 16.60 21.83
CA TRP A 42 25.09 16.80 22.33
C TRP A 42 24.12 15.78 21.74
N ALA A 43 24.20 15.53 20.43
CA ALA A 43 23.37 14.54 19.75
C ALA A 43 23.54 13.12 20.37
N ALA A 44 24.78 12.71 20.66
CA ALA A 44 25.09 11.42 21.27
C ALA A 44 24.49 11.24 22.68
N ARG A 45 24.16 12.33 23.38
CA ARG A 45 23.47 12.27 24.69
C ARG A 45 21.95 12.28 24.56
N ILE A 46 21.41 12.96 23.55
CA ILE A 46 19.96 13.15 23.40
C ILE A 46 19.30 11.91 22.77
N ILE A 47 19.93 11.30 21.77
CA ILE A 47 19.36 10.17 21.02
C ILE A 47 19.07 8.94 21.92
N PRO A 48 19.98 8.49 22.81
CA PRO A 48 19.72 7.34 23.69
C PRO A 48 18.61 7.62 24.72
N VAL A 49 18.45 8.89 25.12
CA VAL A 49 17.45 9.32 26.11
C VAL A 49 16.10 9.64 25.44
N GLY A 50 16.04 9.64 24.11
CA GLY A 50 14.86 10.03 23.33
C GLY A 50 13.60 9.23 23.68
N LEU A 51 13.71 7.90 23.83
CA LEU A 51 12.58 7.05 24.25
C LEU A 51 12.08 7.41 25.65
N SER A 52 12.99 7.67 26.58
CA SER A 52 12.65 8.12 27.94
C SER A 52 11.97 9.49 27.92
N MET A 53 12.43 10.41 27.06
CA MET A 53 11.80 11.73 26.89
C MET A 53 10.39 11.64 26.33
N LEU A 54 10.13 10.74 25.36
CA LEU A 54 8.79 10.48 24.85
C LEU A 54 7.89 9.91 25.95
N LEU A 55 8.38 8.97 26.75
CA LEU A 55 7.63 8.42 27.88
C LEU A 55 7.28 9.50 28.91
N ILE A 56 8.24 10.36 29.26
CA ILE A 56 8.02 11.50 30.15
C ILE A 56 6.99 12.47 29.56
N ALA A 57 7.04 12.74 28.25
CA ALA A 57 6.07 13.59 27.57
C ALA A 57 4.64 13.02 27.63
N ILE A 58 4.50 11.70 27.49
CA ILE A 58 3.20 11.00 27.65
C ILE A 58 2.70 11.15 29.08
N LEU A 59 3.53 10.85 30.08
CA LEU A 59 3.17 10.97 31.50
C LEU A 59 2.79 12.42 31.86
N PHE A 60 3.56 13.39 31.37
CA PHE A 60 3.28 14.80 31.55
C PHE A 60 1.97 15.21 30.89
N SER A 61 1.67 14.69 29.70
CA SER A 61 0.40 14.95 29.00
C SER A 61 -0.81 14.44 29.79
N VAL A 62 -0.70 13.25 30.39
CA VAL A 62 -1.72 12.69 31.29
C VAL A 62 -1.91 13.61 32.50
N GLY A 63 -0.83 13.89 33.25
CA GLY A 63 -0.88 14.70 34.46
C GLY A 63 -1.41 16.12 34.21
N PHE A 64 -0.93 16.77 33.14
CA PHE A 64 -1.37 18.11 32.76
C PHE A 64 -2.84 18.14 32.35
N SER A 65 -3.34 17.12 31.64
CA SER A 65 -4.74 17.04 31.27
C SER A 65 -5.68 16.90 32.48
N ILE A 66 -5.28 16.11 33.48
CA ILE A 66 -6.04 15.92 34.73
C ILE A 66 -6.03 17.23 35.54
N TYR A 67 -4.86 17.85 35.70
CA TYR A 67 -4.71 19.14 36.36
C TYR A 67 -5.60 20.22 35.71
N TRP A 68 -5.53 20.34 34.39
CA TRP A 68 -6.34 21.29 33.62
C TRP A 68 -7.84 21.01 33.78
N HIS A 69 -8.27 19.76 33.67
CA HIS A 69 -9.69 19.41 33.82
C HIS A 69 -10.22 19.73 35.23
N TYR A 70 -9.46 19.37 36.27
CA TYR A 70 -9.84 19.66 37.65
C TYR A 70 -9.93 21.16 37.96
N LYS A 71 -8.92 21.93 37.56
CA LYS A 71 -8.90 23.38 37.79
C LYS A 71 -9.93 24.13 36.95
N ALA A 72 -10.23 23.65 35.74
CA ALA A 72 -11.33 24.18 34.92
C ALA A 72 -12.69 23.94 35.58
N LYS A 73 -12.94 22.74 36.13
CA LYS A 73 -14.19 22.44 36.86
C LYS A 73 -14.37 23.32 38.11
N LYS A 74 -13.26 23.74 38.73
CA LYS A 74 -13.25 24.65 39.87
C LYS A 74 -13.36 26.14 39.49
N GLY A 75 -13.52 26.49 38.21
CA GLY A 75 -13.59 27.87 37.73
C GLY A 75 -12.30 28.67 37.89
N LYS A 76 -11.18 28.03 38.26
CA LYS A 76 -9.91 28.72 38.58
C LYS A 76 -9.06 29.03 37.34
N ILE A 77 -9.42 28.47 36.19
CA ILE A 77 -8.62 28.56 34.97
C ILE A 77 -9.51 28.79 33.75
N ASN A 78 -9.12 29.75 32.90
CA ASN A 78 -9.73 29.93 31.58
C ASN A 78 -9.32 28.78 30.64
N SER A 79 -10.22 27.80 30.48
CA SER A 79 -9.99 26.61 29.65
C SER A 79 -9.82 26.93 28.16
N GLN A 80 -10.38 28.03 27.66
CA GLN A 80 -10.28 28.38 26.24
C GLN A 80 -8.85 28.76 25.87
N LYS A 81 -8.14 29.49 26.74
CA LYS A 81 -6.76 29.93 26.49
C LYS A 81 -5.82 28.74 26.26
N TYR A 82 -5.87 27.73 27.12
CA TYR A 82 -5.02 26.53 27.00
C TYR A 82 -5.33 25.73 25.74
N ARG A 83 -6.61 25.57 25.42
CA ARG A 83 -7.03 24.88 24.19
C ARG A 83 -6.49 25.60 22.95
N ILE A 84 -6.61 26.93 22.88
CA ILE A 84 -6.08 27.72 21.76
C ILE A 84 -4.57 27.53 21.63
N TRP A 85 -3.82 27.64 22.73
CA TRP A 85 -2.36 27.48 22.70
C TRP A 85 -1.93 26.08 22.26
N LEU A 86 -2.56 25.03 22.79
CA LEU A 86 -2.24 23.65 22.42
C LEU A 86 -2.65 23.32 20.98
N THR A 87 -3.82 23.78 20.52
CA THR A 87 -4.23 23.62 19.12
C THR A 87 -3.27 24.33 18.17
N VAL A 88 -2.80 25.53 18.54
CA VAL A 88 -1.78 26.25 17.77
C VAL A 88 -0.48 25.44 17.75
N LEU A 89 0.00 24.98 18.91
CA LEU A 89 1.20 24.14 19.00
C LEU A 89 1.09 22.89 18.12
N LEU A 90 -0.01 22.14 18.23
CA LEU A 90 -0.29 20.95 17.42
C LEU A 90 -0.23 21.28 15.92
N ARG A 91 -0.89 22.35 15.50
CA ARG A 91 -0.98 22.74 14.09
C ARG A 91 0.37 23.15 13.50
N TYR A 92 1.16 23.93 14.24
CA TYR A 92 2.49 24.33 13.80
C TYR A 92 3.45 23.13 13.79
N TRP A 93 3.35 22.23 14.79
CA TRP A 93 4.10 20.99 14.80
C TRP A 93 3.78 20.11 13.59
N LEU A 94 2.50 19.87 13.30
CA LEU A 94 2.05 19.12 12.12
C LEU A 94 2.60 19.73 10.83
N ALA A 95 2.41 21.04 10.65
CA ALA A 95 2.88 21.75 9.45
C ALA A 95 4.39 21.61 9.28
N PHE A 96 5.16 21.86 10.35
CA PHE A 96 6.62 21.76 10.35
C PHE A 96 7.10 20.36 9.96
N HIS A 97 6.59 19.32 10.63
CA HIS A 97 7.10 17.97 10.47
C HIS A 97 6.68 17.33 9.14
N ILE A 98 5.43 17.53 8.72
CA ILE A 98 4.95 17.07 7.41
C ILE A 98 5.69 17.79 6.27
N MET A 99 6.04 19.06 6.46
CA MET A 99 6.79 19.82 5.47
C MET A 99 8.22 19.32 5.32
N ILE A 100 8.89 18.91 6.40
CA ILE A 100 10.20 18.24 6.33
C ILE A 100 10.11 16.98 5.48
N PHE A 101 9.17 16.08 5.78
CA PHE A 101 8.97 14.86 4.99
C PHE A 101 8.61 15.12 3.53
N GLY A 102 7.94 16.26 3.25
CA GLY A 102 7.64 16.70 1.89
C GLY A 102 8.90 17.15 1.14
N PHE A 103 9.75 17.96 1.79
CA PHE A 103 11.02 18.38 1.22
C PHE A 103 11.99 17.21 1.03
N GLU A 104 12.06 16.28 1.97
CA GLU A 104 12.89 15.07 1.83
C GLU A 104 12.51 14.23 0.60
N LYS A 105 11.23 14.23 0.19
CA LYS A 105 10.80 13.57 -1.06
C LYS A 105 11.17 14.38 -2.29
N LEU A 106 11.09 15.70 -2.22
CA LEU A 106 11.41 16.58 -3.34
C LEU A 106 12.91 16.61 -3.64
N PHE A 107 13.75 16.52 -2.60
CA PHE A 107 15.21 16.53 -2.69
C PHE A 107 15.84 15.13 -2.65
N GLU A 108 15.06 14.06 -2.87
CA GLU A 108 15.55 12.68 -2.97
C GLU A 108 16.31 12.16 -1.73
N VAL A 109 16.07 12.74 -0.56
CA VAL A 109 16.76 12.37 0.69
C VAL A 109 16.30 11.01 1.20
N ASN A 110 14.99 10.72 1.10
CA ASN A 110 14.43 9.49 1.67
C ASN A 110 14.59 8.27 0.77
N PHE A 111 14.42 8.42 -0.55
CA PHE A 111 14.42 7.31 -1.51
C PHE A 111 15.69 7.28 -2.36
N ALA A 112 16.83 7.57 -1.72
CA ALA A 112 18.11 7.58 -2.38
C ALA A 112 18.40 6.21 -3.02
N PHE A 113 18.97 6.26 -4.22
CA PHE A 113 19.36 5.10 -5.00
C PHE A 113 20.37 4.23 -4.23
N ALA A 114 20.14 2.91 -4.19
CA ALA A 114 21.02 1.96 -3.54
C ALA A 114 21.35 0.81 -4.49
N SER A 115 22.59 0.74 -4.99
CA SER A 115 22.97 -0.22 -6.05
C SER A 115 22.75 -1.68 -5.64
N HIS A 116 22.96 -2.02 -4.37
CA HIS A 116 22.75 -3.39 -3.87
C HIS A 116 21.28 -3.84 -3.95
N LEU A 117 20.32 -2.91 -3.90
CA LEU A 117 18.90 -3.23 -4.05
C LEU A 117 18.53 -3.54 -5.50
N GLU A 118 19.30 -3.06 -6.48
CA GLU A 118 19.06 -3.37 -7.89
C GLU A 118 19.36 -4.84 -8.19
N ASP A 119 20.51 -5.32 -7.70
CA ASP A 119 20.98 -6.70 -7.88
C ASP A 119 20.21 -7.72 -7.04
N ALA A 120 19.53 -7.27 -5.98
CA ALA A 120 18.75 -8.13 -5.12
C ALA A 120 17.46 -8.61 -5.79
N LEU A 121 17.18 -9.91 -5.64
CA LEU A 121 15.92 -10.50 -6.08
C LEU A 121 14.75 -9.91 -5.28
N VAL A 122 13.66 -9.59 -5.96
CA VAL A 122 12.49 -8.95 -5.34
C VAL A 122 11.93 -9.76 -4.15
N ASN A 123 12.03 -11.09 -4.21
CA ASN A 123 11.54 -11.97 -3.16
C ASN A 123 12.45 -12.05 -1.91
N THR A 124 13.68 -11.53 -1.97
CA THR A 124 14.59 -11.48 -0.81
C THR A 124 14.58 -10.14 -0.11
N LEU A 125 13.95 -9.12 -0.70
CA LEU A 125 13.86 -7.79 -0.13
C LEU A 125 12.93 -7.76 1.09
N THR A 126 13.33 -7.06 2.14
CA THR A 126 12.45 -6.68 3.24
C THR A 126 11.38 -5.71 2.76
N GLY A 127 10.29 -5.56 3.52
CA GLY A 127 9.21 -4.62 3.16
C GLY A 127 9.69 -3.17 3.03
N THR A 128 10.68 -2.76 3.85
CA THR A 128 11.32 -1.44 3.75
C THR A 128 12.11 -1.29 2.45
N GLU A 129 13.00 -2.24 2.15
CA GLU A 129 13.81 -2.21 0.94
C GLU A 129 12.96 -2.26 -0.34
N LEU A 130 11.89 -3.07 -0.34
CA LEU A 130 10.94 -3.13 -1.44
C LEU A 130 10.22 -1.80 -1.65
N THR A 131 9.81 -1.16 -0.56
CA THR A 131 9.16 0.16 -0.61
C THR A 131 10.11 1.22 -1.15
N TRP A 132 11.38 1.20 -0.71
CA TRP A 132 12.40 2.15 -1.18
C TRP A 132 12.76 1.90 -2.65
N LYS A 133 12.89 0.65 -3.08
CA LYS A 133 13.10 0.28 -4.49
C LYS A 133 11.93 0.75 -5.35
N TYR A 134 10.69 0.58 -4.88
CA TYR A 134 9.50 1.04 -5.59
C TYR A 134 9.44 2.57 -5.73
N TYR A 135 9.56 3.31 -4.62
CA TYR A 135 9.50 4.78 -4.66
C TYR A 135 10.73 5.42 -5.31
N GLY A 136 11.90 4.78 -5.23
CA GLY A 136 13.12 5.21 -5.91
C GLY A 136 13.11 4.95 -7.42
N SER A 137 12.29 4.01 -7.92
CA SER A 137 12.23 3.70 -9.36
C SER A 137 11.69 4.86 -10.21
N THR A 138 10.88 5.76 -9.64
CA THR A 138 10.31 6.91 -10.35
C THR A 138 10.15 8.11 -9.43
N TYR A 139 11.02 9.12 -9.62
CA TYR A 139 11.00 10.38 -8.87
C TYR A 139 9.62 11.07 -8.87
N GLY A 140 8.91 11.06 -9.99
CA GLY A 140 7.65 11.79 -10.16
C GLY A 140 6.57 11.43 -9.12
N LEU A 141 6.47 10.16 -8.73
CA LEU A 141 5.50 9.74 -7.71
C LEU A 141 5.85 10.32 -6.34
N ALA A 142 7.12 10.23 -5.93
CA ALA A 142 7.59 10.78 -4.67
C ALA A 142 7.46 12.31 -4.63
N ALA A 143 7.79 12.99 -5.73
CA ALA A 143 7.67 14.44 -5.87
C ALA A 143 6.22 14.92 -5.72
N ILE A 144 5.26 14.27 -6.37
CA ILE A 144 3.82 14.62 -6.26
C ILE A 144 3.35 14.50 -4.81
N VAL A 145 3.68 13.39 -4.13
CA VAL A 145 3.35 13.21 -2.71
C VAL A 145 4.00 14.32 -1.86
N GLY A 146 5.26 14.66 -2.14
CA GLY A 146 5.99 15.74 -1.47
C GLY A 146 5.32 17.10 -1.66
N VAL A 147 4.87 17.44 -2.88
CA VAL A 147 4.15 18.68 -3.18
C VAL A 147 2.84 18.77 -2.40
N PHE A 148 2.06 17.69 -2.32
CA PHE A 148 0.84 17.68 -1.50
C PHE A 148 1.13 17.85 -0.01
N GLN A 149 2.22 17.25 0.49
CA GLN A 149 2.66 17.44 1.87
C GLN A 149 3.05 18.90 2.14
N ILE A 150 3.83 19.52 1.27
CA ILE A 150 4.25 20.93 1.41
C ILE A 150 3.06 21.88 1.31
N ALA A 151 2.24 21.76 0.26
CA ALA A 151 1.08 22.61 0.05
C ALA A 151 0.07 22.50 1.20
N GLY A 152 -0.22 21.26 1.63
CA GLY A 152 -1.08 20.99 2.78
C GLY A 152 -0.55 21.59 4.09
N SER A 153 0.77 21.50 4.33
CA SER A 153 1.42 22.10 5.50
C SER A 153 1.34 23.63 5.48
N ILE A 154 1.55 24.27 4.33
CA ILE A 154 1.39 25.71 4.17
C ILE A 154 -0.05 26.13 4.51
N PHE A 155 -1.06 25.37 4.04
CA PHE A 155 -2.45 25.62 4.38
C PHE A 155 -2.76 25.47 5.88
N LEU A 156 -2.05 24.62 6.62
CA LEU A 156 -2.22 24.52 8.07
C LEU A 156 -1.74 25.77 8.81
N LEU A 157 -0.74 26.51 8.30
CA LEU A 157 -0.20 27.71 8.96
C LEU A 157 -1.24 28.83 9.04
N PHE A 158 -2.02 29.04 7.97
CA PHE A 158 -3.03 30.10 7.95
C PHE A 158 -4.37 29.64 8.53
N ARG A 159 -4.93 30.43 9.46
CA ARG A 159 -6.17 30.09 10.18
C ARG A 159 -7.38 29.87 9.26
N ARG A 160 -7.38 30.50 8.08
CA ARG A 160 -8.46 30.44 7.08
C ARG A 160 -8.41 29.17 6.22
N THR A 161 -7.23 28.59 6.01
CA THR A 161 -7.02 27.44 5.10
C THR A 161 -6.83 26.11 5.83
N VAL A 162 -6.94 26.07 7.16
CA VAL A 162 -6.73 24.85 7.96
C VAL A 162 -7.57 23.67 7.45
N LEU A 163 -8.83 23.90 7.08
CA LEU A 163 -9.70 22.83 6.58
C LEU A 163 -9.18 22.26 5.24
N LEU A 164 -8.68 23.11 4.34
CA LEU A 164 -8.04 22.68 3.10
C LEU A 164 -6.77 21.88 3.39
N GLY A 165 -5.93 22.37 4.31
CA GLY A 165 -4.72 21.66 4.74
C GLY A 165 -5.03 20.27 5.29
N VAL A 166 -6.04 20.14 6.16
CA VAL A 166 -6.48 18.84 6.69
C VAL A 166 -7.02 17.94 5.57
N ALA A 167 -7.87 18.47 4.67
CA ALA A 167 -8.45 17.71 3.57
C ALA A 167 -7.38 17.19 2.58
N THR A 168 -6.31 17.97 2.35
CA THR A 168 -5.19 17.57 1.50
C THR A 168 -4.27 16.56 2.19
N LEU A 169 -3.92 16.78 3.47
CA LEU A 169 -2.91 15.98 4.16
C LEU A 169 -3.44 14.66 4.70
N LEU A 170 -4.71 14.60 5.12
CA LEU A 170 -5.25 13.43 5.80
C LEU A 170 -5.22 12.16 4.92
N PRO A 171 -5.64 12.18 3.65
CA PRO A 171 -5.53 11.01 2.77
C PRO A 171 -4.08 10.58 2.53
N VAL A 172 -3.18 11.55 2.36
CA VAL A 172 -1.75 11.29 2.13
C VAL A 172 -1.11 10.62 3.35
N LEU A 173 -1.32 11.19 4.53
CA LEU A 173 -0.76 10.67 5.78
C LEU A 173 -1.40 9.33 6.16
N PHE A 174 -2.70 9.14 5.93
CA PHE A 174 -3.35 7.87 6.15
C PHE A 174 -2.74 6.77 5.27
N ASN A 175 -2.50 7.04 3.99
CA ASN A 175 -1.83 6.09 3.10
C ASN A 175 -0.39 5.78 3.57
N ILE A 176 0.37 6.79 3.99
CA ILE A 176 1.72 6.61 4.55
C ILE A 176 1.68 5.72 5.80
N VAL A 177 0.71 5.90 6.71
CA VAL A 177 0.55 5.04 7.89
C VAL A 177 0.30 3.58 7.49
N LEU A 178 -0.55 3.34 6.49
CA LEU A 178 -0.81 1.97 6.02
C LEU A 178 0.44 1.33 5.43
N ILE A 179 1.18 2.05 4.58
CA ILE A 179 2.46 1.58 4.04
C ILE A 179 3.41 1.24 5.18
N ASN A 180 3.53 2.14 6.16
CA ASN A 180 4.41 1.96 7.29
C ASN A 180 4.10 0.69 8.10
N ILE A 181 2.82 0.39 8.34
CA ILE A 181 2.39 -0.80 9.07
C ILE A 181 2.60 -2.07 8.24
N PHE A 182 2.10 -2.10 7.00
CA PHE A 182 2.08 -3.33 6.20
C PHE A 182 3.44 -3.72 5.63
N TYR A 183 4.33 -2.75 5.42
CA TYR A 183 5.70 -3.00 4.95
C TYR A 183 6.74 -2.99 6.08
N GLY A 184 6.30 -2.88 7.34
CA GLY A 184 7.19 -2.96 8.51
C GLY A 184 8.23 -1.84 8.54
N ILE A 185 7.83 -0.63 8.16
CA ILE A 185 8.72 0.54 8.18
C ILE A 185 9.01 0.90 9.63
N GLY A 186 10.26 1.32 9.90
CA GLY A 186 10.82 1.47 11.25
C GLY A 186 9.87 2.07 12.31
N PRO A 187 9.93 1.59 13.56
CA PRO A 187 8.91 1.85 14.58
C PRO A 187 8.70 3.34 14.90
N ILE A 188 9.76 4.13 14.86
CA ILE A 188 9.72 5.58 15.10
C ILE A 188 8.97 6.31 13.98
N THR A 189 9.24 5.95 12.72
CA THR A 189 8.57 6.51 11.54
C THR A 189 7.08 6.19 11.56
N THR A 190 6.75 4.93 11.87
CA THR A 190 5.38 4.46 12.02
C THR A 190 4.66 5.23 13.14
N PHE A 191 5.24 5.31 14.33
CA PHE A 191 4.70 6.08 15.45
C PHE A 191 4.47 7.56 15.11
N THR A 192 5.45 8.19 14.48
CA THR A 192 5.38 9.61 14.09
C THR A 192 4.27 9.86 13.06
N SER A 193 4.16 8.99 12.04
CA SER A 193 3.10 9.07 11.03
C SER A 193 1.69 8.88 11.62
N MET A 194 1.54 7.97 12.59
CA MET A 194 0.28 7.79 13.32
C MET A 194 -0.07 9.04 14.15
N LEU A 195 0.89 9.59 14.88
CA LEU A 195 0.69 10.79 15.70
C LEU A 195 0.25 11.98 14.84
N MET A 196 0.88 12.17 13.68
CA MET A 196 0.50 13.22 12.72
C MET A 196 -0.92 12.99 12.17
N THR A 197 -1.25 11.76 11.78
CA THR A 197 -2.59 11.41 11.27
C THR A 197 -3.67 11.65 12.31
N LEU A 198 -3.43 11.23 13.57
CA LEU A 198 -4.33 11.50 14.69
C LEU A 198 -4.47 12.99 14.99
N GLY A 199 -3.39 13.77 14.84
CA GLY A 199 -3.40 15.22 14.90
C GLY A 199 -4.31 15.86 13.86
N LEU A 200 -4.24 15.40 12.61
CA LEU A 200 -5.13 15.86 11.55
C LEU A 200 -6.59 15.47 11.80
N CYS A 201 -6.86 14.24 12.30
CA CYS A 201 -8.19 13.81 12.73
C CYS A 201 -8.74 14.69 13.85
N TYR A 202 -7.90 15.09 14.81
CA TYR A 202 -8.30 16.03 15.87
C TYR A 202 -8.70 17.39 15.30
N LEU A 203 -7.88 17.97 14.40
CA LEU A 203 -8.19 19.24 13.75
C LEU A 203 -9.46 19.18 12.89
N LEU A 204 -9.74 18.02 12.26
CA LEU A 204 -10.99 17.77 11.54
C LEU A 204 -12.19 17.76 12.49
N SER A 205 -12.08 17.03 13.59
CA SER A 205 -13.12 16.90 14.62
C SER A 205 -13.47 18.25 15.28
N GLU A 206 -12.46 19.10 15.51
CA GLU A 206 -12.67 20.45 16.03
C GLU A 206 -13.49 21.35 15.09
N ARG A 207 -13.45 21.08 13.77
CA ARG A 207 -14.18 21.85 12.76
C ARG A 207 -15.41 21.14 12.21
N LYS A 208 -15.87 20.06 12.85
CA LYS A 208 -17.02 19.25 12.42
C LYS A 208 -18.26 20.11 12.12
N ASP A 209 -18.56 21.11 12.94
CA ASP A 209 -19.77 21.92 12.79
C ASP A 209 -19.69 22.82 11.55
N ALA A 210 -18.49 23.34 11.24
CA ALA A 210 -18.26 24.12 10.02
C ALA A 210 -18.36 23.24 8.76
N ILE A 211 -17.93 21.98 8.84
CA ILE A 211 -18.04 21.01 7.75
C ILE A 211 -19.51 20.66 7.51
N ILE A 212 -20.24 20.34 8.58
CA ILE A 212 -21.68 20.07 8.51
C ILE A 212 -22.41 21.28 7.93
N ALA A 213 -22.09 22.49 8.40
CA ALA A 213 -22.66 23.73 7.89
C ALA A 213 -22.36 23.96 6.39
N LEU A 214 -21.18 23.58 5.91
CA LEU A 214 -20.82 23.67 4.49
C LEU A 214 -21.73 22.76 3.64
N PHE A 215 -21.95 21.52 4.08
CA PHE A 215 -22.81 20.57 3.37
C PHE A 215 -24.31 20.89 3.50
N THR A 216 -24.76 21.47 4.62
CA THR A 216 -26.18 21.85 4.79
C THR A 216 -26.53 23.16 4.09
N LYS A 217 -25.60 24.12 4.04
CA LYS A 217 -25.80 25.41 3.35
C LYS A 217 -25.72 25.26 1.83
N TYR A 218 -24.92 24.31 1.33
CA TYR A 218 -24.83 24.00 -0.08
C TYR A 218 -26.05 23.19 -0.55
N LYS A 219 -27.17 23.88 -0.80
CA LYS A 219 -28.33 23.28 -1.49
C LYS A 219 -27.96 23.08 -2.94
N ASN A 220 -27.59 21.86 -3.32
CA ASN A 220 -27.29 21.52 -4.70
C ASN A 220 -28.61 21.43 -5.48
N PRO A 221 -28.90 22.31 -6.46
CA PRO A 221 -30.04 22.16 -7.35
C PRO A 221 -29.65 21.18 -8.46
N SER A 222 -29.14 20.00 -8.11
CA SER A 222 -28.86 18.99 -9.11
C SER A 222 -30.20 18.57 -9.75
N PRO A 223 -30.30 18.52 -11.09
CA PRO A 223 -31.52 18.07 -11.76
C PRO A 223 -31.86 16.66 -11.27
N ALA A 224 -33.00 16.58 -10.58
CA ALA A 224 -33.51 15.35 -10.01
C ALA A 224 -34.16 14.52 -11.13
N VAL A 225 -33.41 13.62 -11.75
CA VAL A 225 -33.98 12.67 -12.72
C VAL A 225 -34.87 11.67 -11.96
N GLY A 226 -36.15 11.62 -12.34
CA GLY A 226 -37.15 10.64 -11.89
C GLY A 226 -37.55 10.67 -10.40
N ASN A 227 -38.35 9.67 -10.00
CA ASN A 227 -38.88 9.53 -8.64
C ASN A 227 -37.83 9.02 -7.63
N LYS A 228 -38.08 9.22 -6.33
CA LYS A 228 -37.17 8.80 -5.23
C LYS A 228 -36.81 7.31 -5.30
N ALA A 229 -37.78 6.45 -5.64
CA ALA A 229 -37.58 5.01 -5.79
C ALA A 229 -36.62 4.67 -6.95
N LEU A 230 -36.81 5.28 -8.13
CA LEU A 230 -35.92 5.08 -9.28
C LEU A 230 -34.48 5.46 -8.94
N ARG A 231 -34.27 6.57 -8.23
CA ARG A 231 -32.92 6.96 -7.79
C ARG A 231 -32.29 5.98 -6.81
N ALA A 232 -33.07 5.42 -5.88
CA ALA A 232 -32.57 4.40 -4.97
C ALA A 232 -32.16 3.14 -5.74
N VAL A 233 -32.98 2.70 -6.69
CA VAL A 233 -32.68 1.57 -7.58
C VAL A 233 -31.41 1.83 -8.38
N LEU A 234 -31.27 2.99 -9.02
CA LEU A 234 -30.07 3.34 -9.79
C LEU A 234 -28.80 3.36 -8.92
N ARG A 235 -28.87 3.89 -7.69
CA ARG A 235 -27.74 3.86 -6.73
C ARG A 235 -27.33 2.43 -6.38
N VAL A 236 -28.30 1.54 -6.16
CA VAL A 236 -28.03 0.13 -5.88
C VAL A 236 -27.44 -0.55 -7.11
N LEU A 237 -28.00 -0.33 -8.29
CA LEU A 237 -27.50 -0.90 -9.55
C LEU A 237 -26.06 -0.45 -9.86
N CYS A 238 -25.70 0.81 -9.59
CA CYS A 238 -24.32 1.30 -9.75
C CYS A 238 -23.30 0.58 -8.84
N ILE A 239 -23.75 -0.07 -7.76
CA ILE A 239 -22.90 -0.87 -6.88
C ILE A 239 -22.96 -2.35 -7.27
N VAL A 240 -24.17 -2.86 -7.50
CA VAL A 240 -24.43 -4.28 -7.76
C VAL A 240 -23.91 -4.70 -9.13
N ILE A 241 -24.08 -3.90 -10.19
CA ILE A 241 -23.64 -4.27 -11.53
C ILE A 241 -22.11 -4.47 -11.59
N PRO A 242 -21.26 -3.52 -11.14
CA PRO A 242 -19.82 -3.76 -11.10
C PRO A 242 -19.43 -4.94 -10.19
N LEU A 243 -20.14 -5.15 -9.07
CA LEU A 243 -19.86 -6.26 -8.17
C LEU A 243 -20.17 -7.61 -8.82
N VAL A 244 -21.33 -7.76 -9.46
CA VAL A 244 -21.71 -8.97 -10.20
C VAL A 244 -20.78 -9.19 -11.39
N PHE A 245 -20.43 -8.12 -12.11
CA PHE A 245 -19.46 -8.18 -13.20
C PHE A 245 -18.11 -8.72 -12.70
N ILE A 246 -17.56 -8.16 -11.61
CA ILE A 246 -16.30 -8.64 -11.02
C ILE A 246 -16.44 -10.08 -10.51
N MET A 247 -17.56 -10.46 -9.89
CA MET A 247 -17.78 -11.84 -9.42
C MET A 247 -17.83 -12.84 -10.58
N TYR A 248 -18.45 -12.46 -11.70
CA TYR A 248 -18.45 -13.26 -12.92
C TYR A 248 -17.04 -13.44 -13.48
N TYR A 249 -16.28 -12.35 -13.66
CA TYR A 249 -14.90 -12.44 -14.15
C TYR A 249 -13.94 -13.10 -13.16
N ARG A 250 -14.20 -13.02 -11.84
CA ARG A 250 -13.39 -13.68 -10.82
C ARG A 250 -13.40 -15.20 -10.97
N TYR A 251 -14.53 -15.78 -11.38
CA TYR A 251 -14.64 -17.21 -11.63
C TYR A 251 -13.63 -17.67 -12.69
N ASP A 252 -13.48 -16.91 -13.78
CA ASP A 252 -12.52 -17.20 -14.85
C ASP A 252 -11.06 -16.98 -14.43
N VAL A 253 -10.79 -16.12 -13.45
CA VAL A 253 -9.42 -15.86 -12.96
C VAL A 253 -8.88 -17.07 -12.18
N HIS A 254 -9.71 -17.70 -11.33
CA HIS A 254 -9.31 -18.79 -10.43
C HIS A 254 -9.56 -20.21 -10.98
N LEU A 255 -10.06 -20.33 -12.21
CA LEU A 255 -10.21 -21.64 -12.89
C LEU A 255 -8.89 -22.45 -12.94
N SER A 256 -7.75 -21.78 -12.73
CA SER A 256 -6.40 -22.31 -12.82
C SER A 256 -5.85 -23.01 -11.57
N ASP A 257 -6.49 -22.87 -10.41
CA ASP A 257 -5.86 -23.17 -9.11
C ASP A 257 -5.28 -24.60 -9.02
N LYS A 258 -5.92 -25.56 -9.69
CA LYS A 258 -5.49 -26.97 -9.71
C LYS A 258 -4.07 -27.16 -10.25
N TYR A 259 -3.72 -26.48 -11.34
CA TYR A 259 -2.40 -26.57 -11.97
C TYR A 259 -1.54 -25.33 -11.73
N PHE A 260 -2.09 -24.28 -11.13
CA PHE A 260 -1.40 -23.03 -10.88
C PHE A 260 -0.06 -23.23 -10.15
N GLY A 261 0.97 -22.55 -10.65
CA GLY A 261 2.29 -22.48 -10.05
C GLY A 261 3.44 -22.82 -11.00
N LYS A 262 4.64 -22.85 -10.42
CA LYS A 262 5.89 -23.18 -11.11
C LYS A 262 6.09 -24.69 -11.14
N TRP A 263 6.30 -25.26 -12.32
CA TRP A 263 6.56 -26.68 -12.53
C TRP A 263 7.93 -26.88 -13.16
N LYS A 264 8.80 -27.63 -12.50
CA LYS A 264 10.07 -28.07 -13.07
C LYS A 264 9.84 -29.26 -13.99
N VAL A 265 10.46 -29.26 -15.16
CA VAL A 265 10.49 -30.39 -16.10
C VAL A 265 11.65 -31.30 -15.71
N ASP A 266 11.35 -32.43 -15.04
CA ASP A 266 12.37 -33.40 -14.61
C ASP A 266 12.89 -34.23 -15.79
N SER A 267 12.03 -34.53 -16.77
CA SER A 267 12.40 -35.24 -18.00
C SER A 267 11.50 -34.80 -19.14
N MET A 268 12.09 -34.60 -20.32
CA MET A 268 11.39 -34.28 -21.56
C MET A 268 11.83 -35.24 -22.67
N MET A 269 10.87 -35.76 -23.42
CA MET A 269 11.11 -36.54 -24.63
C MET A 269 10.45 -35.83 -25.81
N ARG A 270 11.16 -35.73 -26.93
CA ARG A 270 10.65 -35.22 -28.20
C ARG A 270 10.83 -36.29 -29.27
N ASN A 271 9.75 -36.69 -29.92
CA ASN A 271 9.73 -37.75 -30.95
C ASN A 271 10.38 -39.06 -30.46
N GLY A 272 10.10 -39.43 -29.20
CA GLY A 272 10.64 -40.64 -28.57
C GLY A 272 12.09 -40.54 -28.08
N LYS A 273 12.81 -39.45 -28.37
CA LYS A 273 14.18 -39.22 -27.89
C LYS A 273 14.18 -38.35 -26.63
N LYS A 274 14.94 -38.77 -25.60
CA LYS A 274 15.13 -37.97 -24.38
C LYS A 274 15.99 -36.74 -24.69
N ILE A 275 15.51 -35.56 -24.30
CA ILE A 275 16.25 -34.31 -24.43
C ILE A 275 17.30 -34.24 -23.32
N ALA A 276 18.54 -33.92 -23.70
CA ALA A 276 19.65 -33.79 -22.76
C ALA A 276 19.43 -32.66 -21.73
N GLU A 277 20.07 -32.77 -20.58
CA GLU A 277 19.87 -31.79 -19.51
C GLU A 277 20.34 -30.38 -19.90
N ASN A 278 21.44 -30.26 -20.63
CA ASN A 278 22.05 -29.01 -21.09
C ASN A 278 21.53 -28.51 -22.46
N ALA A 279 20.56 -29.20 -23.08
CA ALA A 279 20.08 -28.84 -24.41
C ALA A 279 19.45 -27.43 -24.46
N TRP A 280 18.93 -26.92 -23.34
CA TRP A 280 18.29 -25.61 -23.22
C TRP A 280 19.23 -24.43 -23.52
N GLU A 281 20.56 -24.62 -23.46
CA GLU A 281 21.54 -23.58 -23.79
C GLU A 281 21.56 -23.26 -25.30
N LYS A 282 21.11 -24.20 -26.14
CA LYS A 282 21.15 -24.08 -27.61
C LYS A 282 19.79 -24.29 -28.28
N ASP A 283 18.85 -24.92 -27.58
CA ASP A 283 17.49 -25.18 -28.06
C ASP A 283 16.46 -24.51 -27.13
N THR A 284 15.83 -23.43 -27.60
CA THR A 284 14.77 -22.72 -26.86
C THR A 284 13.52 -23.56 -26.63
N SER A 285 13.34 -24.64 -27.41
CA SER A 285 12.23 -25.59 -27.25
C SER A 285 12.54 -26.73 -26.27
N ALA A 286 13.75 -26.77 -25.69
CA ALA A 286 14.14 -27.71 -24.63
C ALA A 286 13.76 -27.16 -23.25
N TRP A 287 12.46 -27.10 -22.97
CA TRP A 287 11.91 -26.47 -21.77
C TRP A 287 12.31 -27.17 -20.48
N LYS A 288 12.65 -26.38 -19.46
CA LYS A 288 13.02 -26.84 -18.11
C LYS A 288 12.04 -26.40 -17.04
N VAL A 289 11.26 -25.35 -17.30
CA VAL A 289 10.24 -24.86 -16.37
C VAL A 289 8.99 -24.50 -17.15
N VAL A 290 7.84 -24.89 -16.62
CA VAL A 290 6.52 -24.50 -17.09
C VAL A 290 5.85 -23.69 -15.98
N TYR A 291 5.47 -22.44 -16.28
CA TYR A 291 4.72 -21.59 -15.38
C TYR A 291 3.26 -21.62 -15.80
N ILE A 292 2.40 -22.16 -14.95
CA ILE A 292 0.95 -22.18 -15.18
C ILE A 292 0.37 -21.06 -14.32
N GLU A 293 -0.11 -20.02 -14.98
CA GLU A 293 -0.52 -18.77 -14.37
C GLU A 293 -2.04 -18.56 -14.47
N GLU A 294 -2.54 -17.58 -13.73
CA GLU A 294 -3.93 -17.15 -13.76
C GLU A 294 -4.34 -16.65 -15.16
N ARG A 295 -5.65 -16.59 -15.41
CA ARG A 295 -6.26 -16.12 -16.67
C ARG A 295 -5.88 -16.96 -17.90
N GLY A 296 -5.59 -18.24 -17.69
CA GLY A 296 -5.29 -19.19 -18.75
C GLY A 296 -3.96 -18.90 -19.44
N LYS A 297 -2.96 -18.38 -18.73
CA LYS A 297 -1.62 -18.13 -19.29
C LYS A 297 -0.67 -19.26 -18.91
N ILE A 298 0.12 -19.72 -19.87
CA ILE A 298 1.16 -20.70 -19.63
C ILE A 298 2.45 -20.27 -20.30
N TYR A 299 3.55 -20.29 -19.56
CA TYR A 299 4.87 -19.95 -20.06
C TYR A 299 5.78 -21.16 -20.04
N TYR A 300 6.45 -21.41 -21.16
CA TYR A 300 7.45 -22.46 -21.30
C TYR A 300 8.83 -21.81 -21.33
N SER A 301 9.64 -22.06 -20.30
CA SER A 301 10.98 -21.50 -20.16
C SER A 301 12.05 -22.58 -20.36
N PRO A 302 13.01 -22.39 -21.28
CA PRO A 302 14.17 -23.26 -21.42
C PRO A 302 15.14 -23.10 -20.24
N ASN A 303 15.30 -21.90 -19.68
CA ASN A 303 16.24 -21.66 -18.59
C ASN A 303 15.68 -22.20 -17.25
N PRO A 304 16.38 -23.10 -16.54
CA PRO A 304 15.95 -23.68 -15.27
C PRO A 304 16.06 -22.73 -14.07
N HIS A 305 16.88 -21.69 -14.17
CA HIS A 305 17.24 -20.81 -13.05
C HIS A 305 16.49 -19.48 -13.05
N VAL A 306 16.38 -18.83 -14.22
CA VAL A 306 15.80 -17.49 -14.36
C VAL A 306 14.81 -17.48 -15.52
N TYR A 307 13.67 -16.81 -15.33
CA TYR A 307 12.74 -16.57 -16.43
C TYR A 307 13.32 -15.49 -17.37
N VAL A 308 13.43 -15.81 -18.65
CA VAL A 308 13.92 -14.91 -19.69
C VAL A 308 12.88 -14.84 -20.80
N ASP A 309 12.25 -13.68 -20.95
CA ASP A 309 11.10 -13.50 -21.84
C ASP A 309 11.45 -13.78 -23.30
N SER A 310 12.60 -13.32 -23.79
CA SER A 310 13.04 -13.48 -25.18
C SER A 310 13.27 -14.92 -25.63
N THR A 311 13.48 -15.85 -24.69
CA THR A 311 13.68 -17.29 -24.97
C THR A 311 12.50 -18.14 -24.53
N SER A 312 11.54 -17.55 -23.82
CA SER A 312 10.37 -18.24 -23.29
C SER A 312 9.20 -18.10 -24.25
N VAL A 313 8.30 -19.07 -24.22
CA VAL A 313 7.12 -19.10 -25.07
C VAL A 313 5.88 -18.89 -24.22
N LEU A 314 5.10 -17.86 -24.55
CA LEU A 314 3.78 -17.64 -23.97
C LEU A 314 2.70 -18.33 -24.83
N MET A 315 1.94 -19.22 -24.21
CA MET A 315 0.74 -19.79 -24.78
C MET A 315 -0.45 -19.52 -23.86
N ARG A 316 -1.66 -19.77 -24.33
CA ARG A 316 -2.84 -19.82 -23.46
C ARG A 316 -3.21 -21.25 -23.17
N TYR A 317 -3.96 -21.48 -22.11
CA TYR A 317 -4.60 -22.77 -21.90
C TYR A 317 -6.07 -22.60 -21.51
N GLN A 318 -6.84 -23.60 -21.90
CA GLN A 318 -8.21 -23.83 -21.46
C GLN A 318 -8.23 -25.16 -20.73
N TYR A 319 -8.99 -25.21 -19.64
CA TYR A 319 -9.10 -26.38 -18.81
C TYR A 319 -10.56 -26.80 -18.68
N ASP A 320 -10.80 -28.09 -18.84
CA ASP A 320 -12.10 -28.71 -18.61
C ASP A 320 -12.00 -29.60 -17.36
N ASP A 321 -12.57 -29.10 -16.25
CA ASP A 321 -12.64 -29.80 -14.96
C ASP A 321 -13.32 -31.16 -15.09
N THR A 322 -14.35 -31.26 -15.95
CA THR A 322 -15.16 -32.48 -16.08
C THR A 322 -14.42 -33.60 -16.79
N LYS A 323 -13.51 -33.24 -17.71
CA LYS A 323 -12.74 -34.20 -18.53
C LYS A 323 -11.30 -34.39 -18.06
N ASN A 324 -10.86 -33.65 -17.05
CA ASN A 324 -9.44 -33.58 -16.64
C ASN A 324 -8.49 -33.33 -17.84
N SER A 325 -8.97 -32.58 -18.84
CA SER A 325 -8.23 -32.33 -20.06
C SER A 325 -7.80 -30.88 -20.13
N LEU A 326 -6.55 -30.65 -20.48
CA LEU A 326 -5.98 -29.31 -20.68
C LEU A 326 -5.71 -29.12 -22.17
N GLN A 327 -6.14 -27.99 -22.72
CA GLN A 327 -5.87 -27.61 -24.11
C GLN A 327 -4.98 -26.38 -24.09
N VAL A 328 -3.84 -26.45 -24.76
CA VAL A 328 -2.92 -25.33 -24.91
C VAL A 328 -3.16 -24.69 -26.27
N ILE A 329 -3.23 -23.38 -26.32
CA ILE A 329 -3.47 -22.60 -27.54
C ILE A 329 -2.19 -21.82 -27.84
N ALA A 330 -1.51 -22.21 -28.91
CA ALA A 330 -0.25 -21.63 -29.34
C ALA A 330 -0.47 -20.54 -30.41
N TYR A 331 0.01 -19.33 -30.13
CA TYR A 331 -0.14 -18.18 -31.01
C TYR A 331 1.11 -17.89 -31.86
N GLU A 332 2.20 -18.62 -31.66
CA GLU A 332 3.51 -18.27 -32.24
C GLU A 332 3.55 -18.34 -33.77
N ARG A 333 2.94 -19.38 -34.37
CA ARG A 333 2.99 -19.57 -35.83
C ARG A 333 1.95 -18.74 -36.58
N ASN A 334 0.76 -18.63 -36.03
CA ASN A 334 -0.34 -17.90 -36.64
C ASN A 334 -1.22 -17.24 -35.56
N PRO A 335 -0.96 -15.97 -35.24
CA PRO A 335 -1.76 -15.24 -34.25
C PRO A 335 -3.24 -15.10 -34.63
N ALA A 336 -3.57 -15.11 -35.93
CA ALA A 336 -4.94 -14.96 -36.42
C ALA A 336 -5.76 -16.26 -36.35
N GLN A 337 -5.09 -17.40 -36.44
CA GLN A 337 -5.68 -18.73 -36.26
C GLN A 337 -4.72 -19.61 -35.44
N PRO A 338 -4.76 -19.49 -34.10
CA PRO A 338 -3.82 -20.18 -33.24
C PRO A 338 -4.08 -21.69 -33.23
N ASP A 339 -3.00 -22.46 -33.06
CA ASP A 339 -3.09 -23.92 -32.98
C ASP A 339 -3.59 -24.35 -31.60
N THR A 340 -4.63 -25.18 -31.55
CA THR A 340 -5.14 -25.78 -30.32
C THR A 340 -4.56 -27.17 -30.13
N ILE A 341 -3.78 -27.35 -29.08
CA ILE A 341 -2.99 -28.54 -28.77
C ILE A 341 -3.60 -29.22 -27.56
N PRO A 342 -4.21 -30.42 -27.71
CA PRO A 342 -4.67 -31.18 -26.57
C PRO A 342 -3.49 -31.73 -25.77
N VAL A 343 -3.51 -31.51 -24.46
CA VAL A 343 -2.53 -32.02 -23.50
C VAL A 343 -3.21 -33.09 -22.65
N GLN A 344 -2.73 -34.32 -22.77
CA GLN A 344 -3.16 -35.41 -21.90
C GLN A 344 -2.36 -35.36 -20.60
N ILE A 345 -3.05 -35.16 -19.49
CA ILE A 345 -2.47 -35.12 -18.16
C ILE A 345 -2.66 -36.49 -17.50
N ASN A 346 -1.54 -37.16 -17.21
CA ASN A 346 -1.50 -38.45 -16.57
C ASN A 346 -0.85 -38.35 -15.18
N LYS A 347 -1.23 -39.25 -14.27
CA LYS A 347 -0.61 -39.42 -12.94
C LYS A 347 -0.53 -38.14 -12.10
N PHE A 348 -1.52 -37.25 -12.20
CA PHE A 348 -1.58 -36.04 -11.38
C PHE A 348 -1.87 -36.37 -9.92
N ASN A 349 -1.02 -35.92 -9.00
CA ASN A 349 -1.20 -36.09 -7.54
C ASN A 349 -1.11 -34.76 -6.77
N GLY A 350 -1.18 -33.62 -7.46
CA GLY A 350 -1.02 -32.28 -6.87
C GLY A 350 0.41 -31.75 -6.83
N SER A 351 1.42 -32.63 -6.87
CA SER A 351 2.86 -32.26 -6.83
C SER A 351 3.64 -32.76 -8.03
N THR A 352 3.17 -33.78 -8.73
CA THR A 352 3.74 -34.30 -9.97
C THR A 352 2.65 -34.55 -11.00
N MET A 353 3.02 -34.48 -12.27
CA MET A 353 2.17 -34.86 -13.39
C MET A 353 2.99 -35.23 -14.62
N GLN A 354 2.40 -36.00 -15.52
CA GLN A 354 2.97 -36.33 -16.80
C GLN A 354 2.11 -35.73 -17.91
N TRP A 355 2.73 -35.01 -18.83
CA TRP A 355 2.06 -34.42 -19.99
C TRP A 355 2.47 -35.13 -21.26
N ASN A 356 1.48 -35.46 -22.09
CA ASN A 356 1.70 -35.92 -23.45
C ASN A 356 0.94 -35.00 -24.41
N MET A 357 1.62 -34.47 -25.42
CA MET A 357 1.01 -33.58 -26.41
C MET A 357 1.71 -33.69 -27.77
N VAL A 358 1.04 -33.24 -28.82
CA VAL A 358 1.63 -33.13 -30.17
C VAL A 358 1.69 -31.66 -30.54
N LEU A 359 2.90 -31.09 -30.53
CA LEU A 359 3.14 -29.70 -30.85
C LEU A 359 3.77 -29.63 -32.25
N TYR A 360 3.10 -29.01 -33.21
CA TYR A 360 3.63 -28.79 -34.56
C TYR A 360 4.18 -30.04 -35.27
N LYS A 361 3.54 -31.20 -35.07
CA LYS A 361 3.92 -32.55 -35.53
C LYS A 361 4.97 -33.29 -34.67
N ASP A 362 5.53 -32.63 -33.66
CA ASP A 362 6.42 -33.27 -32.71
C ASP A 362 5.64 -33.84 -31.52
N THR A 363 5.89 -35.10 -31.18
CA THR A 363 5.34 -35.74 -29.99
C THR A 363 6.19 -35.36 -28.78
N ILE A 364 5.61 -34.61 -27.85
CA ILE A 364 6.27 -34.15 -26.63
C ILE A 364 5.71 -34.89 -25.43
N GLN A 365 6.61 -35.47 -24.63
CA GLN A 365 6.27 -36.05 -23.33
C GLN A 365 7.10 -35.38 -22.24
N MET A 366 6.47 -34.92 -21.16
CA MET A 366 7.13 -34.23 -20.06
C MET A 366 6.72 -34.81 -18.71
N GLN A 367 7.69 -34.96 -17.81
CA GLN A 367 7.44 -35.20 -16.39
C GLN A 367 7.65 -33.90 -15.63
N LEU A 368 6.61 -33.46 -14.95
CA LEU A 368 6.55 -32.17 -14.27
C LEU A 368 6.46 -32.37 -12.76
N LYS A 369 7.22 -31.56 -12.01
CA LYS A 369 7.21 -31.52 -10.55
C LYS A 369 6.98 -30.10 -10.06
N LYS A 370 5.98 -29.91 -9.20
CA LYS A 370 5.60 -28.61 -8.66
C LYS A 370 6.70 -28.11 -7.73
N VAL A 371 7.11 -26.87 -7.92
CA VAL A 371 8.02 -26.15 -7.03
C VAL A 371 7.15 -25.50 -5.97
N ILE A 372 7.18 -26.04 -4.75
CA ILE A 372 6.46 -25.46 -3.61
C ILE A 372 7.22 -24.20 -3.18
N ARG A 373 6.48 -23.11 -2.98
CA ARG A 373 7.02 -21.80 -2.59
C ARG A 373 7.29 -21.73 -1.09
#